data_AF-A0A0X3BLU7-F1
#
_entry.id   AF-A0A0X3BLU7-F1
#
_cell.length_a   1.000
_cell.length_b   1.000
_cell.length_c   1.000
_cell.angle_alpha   90.00
_cell.angle_beta   90.00
_cell.angle_gamma   90.00
#
_symmetry.space_group_name_H-M   'P 1'
#
loop_
_entity.id
_entity.type
_entity.pdbx_description
1 polymer ?
#
loop_
_entity_poly.entity_id
_entity_poly.type
_entity_poly.pdbx_seq_one_letter_code
_entity_poly.pdbx_strand_id
1 'polypeptide(L)'
;MGCRDPNPARRRLSGGRTRDPGLRQPQHPYPGGALRSFSPEEAAALRKRLEIHPTPKHGSWLNIAEIELSAFTRQCLNRRIGDLETLRVETKHWETERNARQKEVDWQFTTAEARVKLKRLYPQIKMK
;
A
#
# COMPACT_ATOMS: atom_id res chain seq x y z
N MET A 1 -32.01 58.68 0.99
CA MET A 1 -31.14 57.67 1.65
C MET A 1 -31.71 56.29 1.35
N GLY A 2 -31.12 55.59 0.39
CA GLY A 2 -31.49 54.22 0.05
C GLY A 2 -30.21 53.41 -0.06
N CYS A 3 -30.00 52.49 0.88
CA CYS A 3 -28.87 51.57 0.86
C CYS A 3 -29.39 50.18 0.47
N ARG A 4 -28.97 49.71 -0.71
CA ARG A 4 -29.10 48.32 -1.15
C ARG A 4 -27.95 47.53 -0.50
N ASP A 5 -28.26 46.48 0.25
CA ASP A 5 -27.30 45.45 0.59
C ASP A 5 -27.33 44.35 -0.49
N PRO A 6 -26.19 44.00 -1.11
CA PRO A 6 -26.07 42.85 -1.97
C PRO A 6 -25.44 41.65 -1.22
N ASN A 7 -25.94 40.46 -1.56
CA ASN A 7 -25.29 39.15 -1.44
C ASN A 7 -25.70 38.22 -0.28
N PRO A 8 -26.51 37.18 -0.57
CA PRO A 8 -26.82 36.07 0.33
C PRO A 8 -25.89 34.88 0.05
N ALA A 9 -24.78 34.77 0.79
CA ALA A 9 -23.92 33.58 0.70
C ALA A 9 -23.23 33.24 2.03
N ARG A 10 -24.00 33.02 3.10
CA ARG A 10 -23.55 32.23 4.25
C ARG A 10 -24.20 30.85 4.21
N ARG A 11 -23.72 29.97 3.33
CA ARG A 11 -23.99 28.53 3.47
C ARG A 11 -23.01 27.96 4.50
N ARG A 12 -23.54 27.59 5.67
CA ARG A 12 -22.88 26.65 6.59
C ARG A 12 -22.56 25.39 5.79
N LEU A 13 -21.28 25.08 5.61
CA LEU A 13 -20.85 23.74 5.21
C LEU A 13 -20.97 22.83 6.42
N SER A 14 -22.15 22.23 6.61
CA SER A 14 -22.31 20.99 7.37
C SER A 14 -21.72 19.85 6.55
N GLY A 15 -20.40 19.82 6.42
CA GLY A 15 -19.65 18.74 5.82
C GLY A 15 -19.22 17.77 6.92
N GLY A 16 -20.03 16.73 7.15
CA GLY A 16 -19.59 15.59 7.94
C GLY A 16 -18.29 15.04 7.36
N ARG A 17 -17.34 14.67 8.23
CA ARG A 17 -16.16 13.88 7.87
C ARG A 17 -16.65 12.57 7.27
N THR A 18 -16.86 12.54 5.96
CA THR A 18 -16.83 11.29 5.21
C THR A 18 -15.41 10.77 5.38
N ARG A 19 -15.26 9.73 6.21
CA ARG A 19 -14.06 8.90 6.21
C ARG A 19 -13.92 8.40 4.79
N ASP A 20 -13.01 9.00 4.04
CA ASP A 20 -12.55 8.44 2.78
C ASP A 20 -12.09 7.01 3.09
N PRO A 21 -12.75 5.97 2.56
CA PRO A 21 -12.32 4.60 2.79
C PRO A 21 -11.06 4.41 1.94
N GLY A 22 -9.92 4.79 2.53
CA GLY A 22 -8.61 4.79 1.90
C GLY A 22 -8.42 3.54 1.05
N LEU A 23 -7.94 3.76 -0.18
CA LEU A 23 -7.39 2.78 -1.12
C LEU A 23 -7.66 1.32 -0.72
N ARG A 24 -8.93 0.88 -0.81
CA ARG A 24 -9.24 -0.54 -0.62
C ARG A 24 -8.61 -1.27 -1.79
N GLN A 25 -7.51 -1.95 -1.54
CA GLN A 25 -6.94 -2.86 -2.53
C GLN A 25 -8.04 -3.86 -2.93
N PRO A 26 -8.33 -4.01 -4.23
CA PRO A 26 -9.29 -4.99 -4.69
C PRO A 26 -8.84 -6.37 -4.23
N GLN A 27 -9.77 -7.11 -3.62
CA GLN A 27 -9.52 -8.46 -3.17
C GLN A 27 -9.25 -9.33 -4.40
N HIS A 28 -7.99 -9.75 -4.62
CA HIS A 28 -7.68 -10.81 -5.56
C HIS A 28 -7.46 -12.11 -4.77
N PRO A 29 -8.50 -12.95 -4.61
CA PRO A 29 -8.36 -14.22 -3.90
C PRO A 29 -7.58 -15.27 -4.71
N TYR A 30 -7.04 -14.89 -5.88
CA TYR A 30 -6.33 -15.77 -6.79
C TYR A 30 -4.91 -15.26 -7.05
N PRO A 31 -3.87 -16.11 -6.86
CA PRO A 31 -2.48 -15.78 -7.21
C PRO A 31 -2.30 -15.52 -8.72
N GLY A 32 -3.32 -15.81 -9.55
CA GLY A 32 -3.32 -15.48 -10.97
C GLY A 32 -3.50 -13.99 -11.28
N GLY A 33 -3.95 -13.16 -10.34
CA GLY A 33 -4.19 -11.73 -10.59
C GLY A 33 -2.95 -10.97 -11.08
N ALA A 34 -1.82 -11.15 -10.39
CA ALA A 34 -0.55 -10.51 -10.74
C ALA A 34 0.10 -11.05 -12.02
N LEU A 35 -0.25 -12.29 -12.41
CA LEU A 35 0.31 -12.95 -13.58
C LEU A 35 -0.54 -12.78 -14.86
N ARG A 36 -1.73 -12.17 -14.75
CA ARG A 36 -2.66 -11.97 -15.89
C ARG A 36 -2.08 -11.13 -17.02
N SER A 37 -1.11 -10.28 -16.72
CA SER A 37 -0.46 -9.42 -17.71
C SER A 37 0.61 -10.15 -18.53
N PHE A 38 1.06 -11.33 -18.09
CA PHE A 38 2.06 -12.13 -18.80
C PHE A 38 1.41 -13.13 -19.74
N SER A 39 2.16 -13.60 -20.74
CA SER A 39 1.71 -14.72 -21.56
C SER A 39 1.51 -15.98 -20.67
N PRO A 40 0.64 -16.92 -21.07
CA PRO A 40 0.37 -18.13 -20.29
C PRO A 40 1.64 -18.94 -19.96
N GLU A 41 2.62 -18.96 -20.87
CA GLU A 41 3.89 -19.65 -20.70
C GLU A 41 4.77 -18.96 -19.65
N GLU A 42 4.95 -17.64 -19.74
CA GLU A 42 5.71 -16.84 -18.78
C GLU A 42 5.07 -16.89 -17.38
N ALA A 43 3.74 -16.75 -17.31
CA ALA A 43 3.00 -16.88 -16.06
C ALA A 43 3.22 -18.24 -15.41
N ALA A 44 3.19 -19.33 -16.19
CA ALA A 44 3.45 -20.67 -15.67
C ALA A 44 4.90 -20.85 -15.19
N ALA A 45 5.88 -20.32 -15.93
CA ALA A 45 7.29 -20.36 -15.54
C ALA A 45 7.55 -19.58 -14.24
N LEU A 46 7.00 -18.37 -14.14
CA LEU A 46 7.10 -17.54 -12.92
C LEU A 46 6.43 -18.21 -11.73
N ARG A 47 5.23 -18.79 -11.93
CA ARG A 47 4.49 -19.47 -10.87
C ARG A 47 5.19 -20.73 -10.33
N LYS A 48 6.01 -21.39 -11.15
CA LYS A 48 6.83 -22.52 -10.70
C LYS A 48 8.02 -22.09 -9.84
N ARG A 49 8.52 -20.87 -10.03
CA ARG A 49 9.70 -20.34 -9.33
C ARG A 49 9.37 -19.58 -8.04
N LEU A 50 8.13 -19.08 -7.93
CA LEU A 50 7.70 -18.21 -6.84
C LEU A 50 6.80 -18.96 -5.86
N GLU A 51 7.18 -18.96 -4.59
CA GLU A 51 6.27 -19.35 -3.51
C GLU A 51 5.42 -18.13 -3.11
N ILE A 52 4.16 -18.12 -3.55
CA ILE A 52 3.25 -16.99 -3.32
C ILE A 52 2.47 -17.24 -2.02
N HIS A 53 2.80 -16.48 -0.97
CA HIS A 53 2.02 -16.46 0.27
C HIS A 53 0.93 -15.38 0.20
N PRO A 54 -0.36 -15.73 0.44
CA PRO A 54 -1.42 -14.74 0.47
C PRO A 54 -1.27 -13.84 1.71
N THR A 55 -1.24 -12.52 1.49
CA THR A 55 -1.21 -11.55 2.59
C THR A 55 -2.59 -11.47 3.26
N PRO A 56 -2.66 -11.52 4.61
CA PRO A 56 -3.92 -11.41 5.32
C PRO A 56 -4.55 -10.03 5.14
N LYS A 57 -5.88 -9.96 5.05
CA LYS A 57 -6.64 -8.74 4.71
C LYS A 57 -6.38 -7.52 5.61
N HIS A 58 -5.94 -7.75 6.84
CA HIS A 58 -5.64 -6.71 7.83
C HIS A 58 -4.13 -6.60 8.15
N GLY A 59 -3.29 -7.30 7.38
CA GLY A 59 -1.85 -7.34 7.56
C GLY A 59 -1.10 -6.34 6.68
N SER A 60 -1.60 -5.10 6.55
CA SER A 60 -0.91 -4.07 5.73
C SER A 60 0.53 -3.83 6.19
N TRP A 61 0.79 -3.97 7.50
CA TRP A 61 2.13 -3.88 8.08
C TRP A 61 3.13 -4.97 7.60
N LEU A 62 2.65 -6.08 7.02
CA LEU A 62 3.46 -7.12 6.40
C LEU A 62 3.66 -6.89 4.89
N ASN A 63 3.05 -5.85 4.31
CA ASN A 63 3.14 -5.57 2.89
C ASN A 63 4.47 -4.87 2.57
N ILE A 64 5.39 -5.61 1.95
CA ILE A 64 6.71 -5.11 1.55
C ILE A 64 6.60 -3.89 0.62
N ALA A 65 5.63 -3.87 -0.30
CA ALA A 65 5.45 -2.74 -1.21
C ALA A 65 5.06 -1.45 -0.46
N GLU A 66 4.25 -1.57 0.60
CA GLU A 66 3.84 -0.44 1.45
C GLU A 66 5.00 0.06 2.32
N ILE A 67 5.85 -0.85 2.81
CA ILE A 67 7.08 -0.52 3.55
C ILE A 67 8.06 0.24 2.65
N GLU A 68 8.31 -0.26 1.44
CA GLU A 68 9.22 0.38 0.48
C GLU A 68 8.66 1.72 0.00
N LEU A 69 7.35 1.84 -0.26
CA LEU A 69 6.72 3.12 -0.58
C LEU A 69 6.87 4.13 0.56
N SER A 70 6.72 3.69 1.80
CA SER A 70 6.93 4.53 2.98
C SER A 70 8.39 4.98 3.10
N ALA A 71 9.35 4.11 2.80
CA ALA A 71 10.78 4.45 2.76
C ALA A 71 11.10 5.45 1.65
N PHE A 72 10.59 5.20 0.43
CA PHE A 72 10.70 6.07 -0.72
C PHE A 72 10.17 7.47 -0.42
N THR A 73 8.99 7.55 0.20
CA THR A 73 8.37 8.84 0.55
C THR A 73 9.22 9.63 1.54
N ARG A 74 9.78 8.97 2.56
CA ARG A 74 10.60 9.61 3.59
C ARG A 74 12.00 9.99 3.12
N GLN A 75 12.56 9.23 2.18
CA GLN A 75 13.96 9.39 1.77
C GLN A 75 14.10 10.20 0.48
N CYS A 76 13.21 10.00 -0.50
CA CYS A 76 13.28 10.65 -1.80
C CYS A 76 12.26 11.77 -1.98
N LEU A 77 11.04 11.61 -1.45
CA LEU A 77 9.93 12.56 -1.65
C LEU A 77 9.66 13.47 -0.44
N ASN A 78 10.63 13.61 0.47
CA ASN A 78 10.49 14.48 1.65
C ASN A 78 10.52 15.99 1.31
N ARG A 79 10.73 16.33 0.04
CA ARG A 79 10.80 17.68 -0.51
C ARG A 79 9.89 17.81 -1.72
N ARG A 80 9.48 19.04 -2.01
CA ARG A 80 8.74 19.34 -3.24
C ARG A 80 9.69 19.33 -4.43
N ILE A 81 9.37 18.52 -5.44
CA ILE A 81 10.08 18.48 -6.71
C ILE A 81 9.16 19.11 -7.76
N GLY A 82 9.63 20.20 -8.38
CA GLY A 82 8.81 21.03 -9.29
C GLY A 82 8.79 20.56 -10.74
N ASP A 83 9.66 19.63 -11.10
CA ASP A 83 9.87 19.17 -12.48
C ASP A 83 9.83 17.63 -12.56
N LEU A 84 9.20 17.12 -13.62
CA LEU A 84 8.98 15.69 -13.80
C LEU A 84 10.29 14.95 -14.12
N GLU A 85 11.18 15.54 -14.91
CA GLU A 85 12.45 14.90 -15.26
C GLU A 85 13.35 14.80 -14.03
N THR A 86 13.41 15.85 -13.23
CA THR A 86 14.08 15.84 -11.93
C THR A 86 13.54 14.74 -11.02
N LEU A 87 12.20 14.59 -10.94
CA LEU A 87 11.57 13.52 -10.17
C LEU A 87 12.00 12.13 -10.65
N ARG A 88 12.07 11.91 -11.97
CA ARG A 88 12.50 10.63 -12.56
C ARG A 88 13.95 10.31 -12.21
N VAL A 89 14.85 11.28 -12.34
CA VAL A 89 16.27 11.11 -12.02
C VAL A 89 16.46 10.74 -10.55
N GLU A 90 15.83 11.49 -9.65
CA GLU A 90 15.90 11.25 -8.21
C GLU A 90 15.31 9.89 -7.82
N THR A 91 14.16 9.54 -8.40
CA THR A 91 13.52 8.23 -8.19
C THR A 91 14.43 7.10 -8.65
N LYS A 92 15.05 7.26 -9.83
CA LYS A 92 15.94 6.24 -10.39
C LYS A 92 17.20 6.08 -9.55
N HIS A 93 17.80 7.18 -9.11
CA HIS A 93 18.96 7.15 -8.24
C HIS A 93 18.64 6.44 -6.92
N TRP A 94 17.52 6.81 -6.28
CA TRP A 94 17.08 6.17 -5.04
C TRP A 94 16.80 4.68 -5.22
N GLU A 95 16.10 4.29 -6.30
CA GLU A 95 15.84 2.89 -6.63
C GLU A 95 17.14 2.09 -6.79
N THR A 96 18.10 2.60 -7.55
CA THR A 96 19.40 1.93 -7.77
C THR A 96 20.17 1.78 -6.47
N GLU A 97 20.23 2.82 -5.65
CA GLU A 97 20.93 2.78 -4.35
C GLU A 97 20.25 1.81 -3.37
N ARG A 98 18.91 1.81 -3.32
CA ARG A 98 18.11 0.91 -2.46
C ARG A 98 18.29 -0.54 -2.88
N ASN A 99 18.21 -0.82 -4.18
CA ASN A 99 18.42 -2.15 -4.74
C ASN A 99 19.86 -2.61 -4.55
N ALA A 100 20.87 -1.75 -4.72
CA ALA A 100 22.26 -2.11 -4.49
C ALA A 100 22.53 -2.48 -3.03
N ARG A 101 21.86 -1.82 -2.08
CA ARG A 101 21.98 -2.12 -0.65
C ARG A 101 21.34 -3.45 -0.24
N GLN A 102 20.50 -4.06 -1.09
CA GLN A 102 19.78 -5.32 -0.81
C GLN A 102 19.26 -5.38 0.63
N LYS A 103 18.67 -4.28 1.12
CA LYS A 103 18.33 -4.18 2.54
C LYS A 103 17.15 -5.09 2.83
N GLU A 104 17.44 -6.24 3.41
CA GLU A 104 16.43 -7.17 3.88
C GLU A 104 15.53 -6.48 4.92
N VAL A 105 14.24 -6.83 4.88
CA VAL A 105 13.31 -6.43 5.94
C VAL A 105 13.61 -7.31 7.14
N ASP A 106 14.15 -6.70 8.20
CA ASP A 106 14.41 -7.38 9.46
C ASP A 106 13.08 -7.61 10.21
N TRP A 107 12.53 -8.82 10.06
CA TRP A 107 11.28 -9.22 10.66
C TRP A 107 11.48 -9.59 12.13
N GLN A 108 11.25 -8.61 13.01
CA GLN A 108 11.31 -8.80 14.46
C GLN A 108 10.09 -9.55 15.05
N PHE A 109 9.13 -9.98 14.22
CA PHE A 109 7.91 -10.65 14.67
C PHE A 109 7.90 -12.11 14.24
N THR A 110 8.13 -13.00 15.21
CA THR A 110 8.22 -14.44 14.91
C THR A 110 6.83 -15.07 14.74
N THR A 111 6.77 -16.16 13.98
CA THR A 111 5.53 -16.96 13.82
C THR A 111 5.00 -17.45 15.17
N ALA A 112 5.88 -17.74 16.14
CA ALA A 112 5.50 -18.15 17.47
C ALA A 112 4.79 -17.02 18.23
N GLU A 113 5.35 -15.81 18.21
CA GLU A 113 4.73 -14.64 18.83
C GLU A 113 3.42 -14.24 18.14
N ALA A 114 3.35 -14.38 16.82
CA ALA A 114 2.13 -14.16 16.04
C ALA A 114 0.99 -15.05 16.52
N ARG A 115 1.25 -16.33 16.76
CA ARG A 115 0.24 -17.29 17.23
C ARG A 115 -0.31 -16.92 18.61
N VAL A 116 0.51 -16.34 19.48
CA VAL A 116 0.09 -15.90 20.81
C VAL A 116 -0.67 -14.57 20.73
N LYS A 117 -0.09 -13.55 20.10
CA LYS A 117 -0.64 -12.19 20.06
C LYS A 117 -1.87 -12.07 19.15
N LEU A 118 -1.93 -12.83 18.06
CA LEU A 118 -3.02 -12.80 17.07
C LEU A 118 -4.01 -13.95 17.25
N LYS A 119 -3.98 -14.67 18.38
CA LYS A 119 -4.86 -15.82 18.67
C LYS A 119 -6.34 -15.55 18.35
N ARG A 120 -6.81 -14.32 18.61
CA ARG A 120 -8.20 -13.89 18.36
C ARG A 120 -8.57 -13.79 16.87
N LEU A 121 -7.59 -13.59 15.99
CA LEU A 121 -7.80 -13.45 14.54
C LEU A 121 -7.88 -14.80 13.82
N TYR A 122 -7.41 -15.88 14.46
CA TYR A 122 -7.50 -17.21 13.86
C TYR A 122 -8.94 -17.73 13.95
N PRO A 123 -9.51 -18.24 12.85
CA PRO A 123 -10.83 -18.85 12.88
C PRO A 123 -10.80 -20.06 13.82
N GLN A 124 -11.74 -20.10 14.76
CA GLN A 124 -11.94 -21.30 15.58
C GLN A 124 -12.56 -22.36 14.68
N ILE A 125 -11.74 -23.33 14.29
CA ILE A 125 -12.19 -24.48 13.52
C ILE A 125 -13.13 -25.28 14.42
N LYS A 126 -14.43 -25.08 14.25
CA LYS A 126 -15.44 -25.97 14.83
C LYS A 126 -15.46 -27.21 13.94
N MET A 127 -14.93 -28.33 14.45
CA MET A 127 -15.20 -29.62 13.84
C MET A 127 -16.70 -29.88 13.95
N LYS A 128 -17.33 -30.16 12.81
CA LYS A 128 -18.69 -30.69 12.73
C LYS A 128 -18.65 -32.20 12.82
#